data_AF-A0A3M0ITB6-F1
#
_entry.id   AF-A0A3M0ITB6-F1
#
_cell.length_a   1.000
_cell.length_b   1.000
_cell.length_c   1.000
_cell.angle_alpha   90.00
_cell.angle_beta   90.00
_cell.angle_gamma   90.00
#
_symmetry.space_group_name_H-M   'P 1'
#
loop_
_entity.id
_entity.type
_entity.pdbx_description
1 polymer ?
#
loop_
_entity_poly.entity_id
_entity_poly.type
_entity_poly.pdbx_seq_one_letter_code
_entity_poly.pdbx_strand_id
1 'polypeptide(L)'
;MAMERERVREQQRQRERQQRVAQIKRRKENQRWAEEQRMRDMAEQREPSLGEGAWEALAQLQLEERRVRDRQQRDKEHVRYVEALRAQMREKVKFSNIDLPPLCSCGSDFWDSHPDTCANNCVFYKNHKAYSQALHSVISSHAHAATGPLQRSAALGARAGKRL
;
A
#
# COMPACT_ATOMS: atom_id res chain seq x y z
N MET A 1 -0.01 -87.44 46.15
CA MET A 1 0.88 -86.55 46.93
C MET A 1 2.03 -85.92 46.11
N ALA A 2 2.71 -86.63 45.21
CA ALA A 2 3.82 -86.05 44.42
C ALA A 2 3.35 -85.07 43.32
N MET A 3 2.30 -85.43 42.56
CA MET A 3 1.76 -84.59 41.46
C MET A 3 1.23 -83.23 41.91
N GLU A 4 0.68 -83.16 43.13
CA GLU A 4 0.15 -81.90 43.68
C GLU A 4 1.27 -80.92 44.04
N ARG A 5 2.38 -81.43 44.59
CA ARG A 5 3.58 -80.63 44.87
C ARG A 5 4.22 -80.10 43.59
N GLU A 6 4.20 -80.88 42.51
CA GLU A 6 4.71 -80.46 41.21
C GLU A 6 3.85 -79.34 40.59
N ARG A 7 2.52 -79.46 40.66
CA ARG A 7 1.58 -78.40 40.23
C ARG A 7 1.77 -77.10 41.00
N VAL A 8 1.99 -77.15 42.31
CA VAL A 8 2.25 -75.95 43.12
C VAL A 8 3.56 -75.27 42.70
N ARG A 9 4.63 -76.05 42.46
CA ARG A 9 5.91 -75.52 41.97
C ARG A 9 5.79 -74.89 40.58
N GLU A 10 5.01 -75.50 39.69
CA GLU A 10 4.75 -74.95 38.36
C GLU A 10 3.94 -73.65 38.41
N GLN A 11 2.89 -73.62 39.24
CA GLN A 11 2.09 -72.41 39.46
C GLN A 11 2.94 -71.28 40.05
N GLN A 12 3.86 -71.59 40.98
CA GLN A 12 4.79 -70.61 41.54
C GLN A 12 5.74 -70.04 40.47
N ARG A 13 6.35 -70.90 39.63
CA ARG A 13 7.19 -70.45 38.51
C ARG A 13 6.42 -69.59 37.51
N GLN A 14 5.15 -69.92 37.24
CA GLN A 14 4.30 -69.15 36.34
C GLN A 14 4.01 -67.76 36.92
N ARG A 15 3.69 -67.66 38.22
CA ARG A 15 3.48 -66.38 38.92
C ARG A 15 4.73 -65.51 38.90
N GLU A 16 5.89 -66.09 39.18
CA GLU A 16 7.18 -65.38 39.12
C GLU A 16 7.47 -64.86 37.70
N ARG A 17 7.23 -65.68 36.67
CA ARG A 17 7.37 -65.26 35.26
C ARG A 17 6.43 -64.11 34.92
N GLN A 18 5.16 -64.17 35.35
CA GLN A 18 4.18 -63.10 35.13
C GLN A 18 4.59 -61.80 35.82
N GLN A 19 5.08 -61.86 37.06
CA GLN A 19 5.58 -60.69 37.78
C GLN A 19 6.78 -60.06 37.08
N ARG A 20 7.75 -60.86 36.60
CA ARG A 20 8.89 -60.36 35.82
C ARG A 20 8.45 -59.67 34.54
N VAL A 21 7.51 -60.26 33.81
CA VAL A 21 6.97 -59.67 32.57
C VAL A 21 6.23 -58.36 32.87
N ALA A 22 5.42 -58.31 33.92
CA ALA A 22 4.72 -57.09 34.33
C ALA A 22 5.69 -55.97 34.70
N GLN A 23 6.76 -56.30 35.43
CA GLN A 23 7.80 -55.34 35.80
C GLN A 23 8.54 -54.79 34.56
N ILE A 24 8.88 -55.65 33.60
CA ILE A 24 9.50 -55.24 32.34
C ILE A 24 8.56 -54.32 31.54
N LYS A 25 7.27 -54.67 31.42
CA LYS A 25 6.27 -53.85 30.74
C LYS A 25 6.17 -52.46 31.37
N ARG A 26 6.05 -52.40 32.71
CA ARG A 26 6.01 -51.14 33.45
C ARG A 26 7.26 -50.29 33.22
N ARG A 27 8.44 -50.91 33.24
CA ARG A 27 9.71 -50.20 33.00
C ARG A 27 9.79 -49.64 31.59
N LYS A 28 9.40 -50.42 30.58
CA LYS A 28 9.38 -49.97 29.17
C LYS A 28 8.37 -48.85 28.94
N GLU A 29 7.20 -48.93 29.56
CA GLU A 29 6.18 -47.89 29.41
C GLU A 29 6.62 -46.58 30.07
N ASN A 30 7.23 -46.64 31.26
CA ASN A 30 7.81 -45.47 31.88
C ASN A 30 8.93 -44.85 31.02
N GLN A 31 9.74 -45.67 30.36
CA GLN A 31 10.78 -45.19 29.44
C GLN A 31 10.16 -44.50 28.22
N ARG A 32 9.15 -45.10 27.60
CA ARG A 32 8.40 -44.48 26.50
C ARG A 32 7.82 -43.14 26.90
N TRP A 33 7.14 -43.09 28.05
CA TRP A 33 6.55 -41.85 28.54
C TRP A 33 7.60 -40.76 28.79
N ALA A 34 8.74 -41.10 29.39
CA ALA A 34 9.83 -40.14 29.62
C ALA A 34 10.48 -39.65 28.31
N GLU A 35 10.54 -40.48 27.27
CA GLU A 35 11.01 -40.06 25.95
C GLU A 35 9.99 -39.19 25.22
N GLU A 36 8.71 -39.55 25.26
CA GLU A 36 7.63 -38.73 24.71
C GLU A 36 7.55 -37.35 25.37
N GLN A 37 7.72 -37.27 26.70
CA GLN A 37 7.79 -35.99 27.41
C GLN A 37 9.01 -35.19 26.97
N ARG A 38 10.20 -35.79 26.93
CA ARG A 38 11.41 -35.09 26.45
C ARG A 38 11.25 -34.56 25.02
N MET A 39 10.61 -35.32 24.13
CA MET A 39 10.34 -34.89 22.76
C MET A 39 9.37 -33.71 22.72
N ARG A 40 8.33 -33.71 23.56
CA ARG A 40 7.38 -32.59 23.67
C ARG A 40 8.04 -31.34 24.25
N ASP A 41 8.78 -31.47 25.35
CA ASP A 41 9.52 -30.36 25.96
C ASP A 41 10.51 -29.75 24.96
N MET A 42 11.17 -30.60 24.15
CA MET A 42 12.07 -30.13 23.10
C MET A 42 11.33 -29.49 21.94
N ALA A 43 10.14 -29.96 21.58
CA ALA A 43 9.31 -29.29 20.57
C ALA A 43 8.83 -27.93 21.07
N GLU A 44 8.37 -27.82 22.32
CA GLU A 44 7.95 -26.55 22.94
C GLU A 44 9.12 -25.57 23.10
N GLN A 45 10.32 -26.04 23.47
CA GLN A 45 11.52 -25.19 23.52
C GLN A 45 12.05 -24.80 22.13
N ARG A 46 11.79 -25.63 21.10
CA ARG A 46 12.19 -25.40 19.71
C ARG A 46 11.13 -24.65 18.90
N GLU A 47 9.95 -24.46 19.48
CA GLU A 47 9.00 -23.41 19.19
C GLU A 47 9.23 -22.20 20.14
N PRO A 48 10.38 -21.49 20.11
CA PRO A 48 10.28 -20.06 20.34
C PRO A 48 9.26 -19.50 19.34
N SER A 49 8.69 -18.36 19.69
CA SER A 49 7.88 -17.39 18.94
C SER A 49 8.38 -16.98 17.53
N LEU A 50 9.07 -17.87 16.81
CA LEU A 50 9.58 -17.74 15.45
C LEU A 50 8.43 -17.64 14.43
N GLY A 51 7.27 -18.21 14.75
CA GLY A 51 6.05 -18.06 13.95
C GLY A 51 5.45 -16.66 14.09
N GLU A 52 5.21 -16.20 15.31
CA GLU A 52 4.52 -14.93 15.57
C GLU A 52 5.30 -13.72 15.01
N GLY A 53 6.61 -13.64 15.29
CA GLY A 53 7.43 -12.53 14.77
C GLY A 53 7.56 -12.53 13.25
N ALA A 54 7.57 -13.70 12.60
CA ALA A 54 7.60 -13.80 11.14
C ALA A 54 6.26 -13.42 10.51
N TRP A 55 5.14 -13.85 11.11
CA TRP A 55 3.80 -13.46 10.68
C TRP A 55 3.54 -11.96 10.84
N GLU A 56 3.98 -11.37 11.95
CA GLU A 56 3.91 -9.93 12.20
C GLU A 56 4.77 -9.15 11.20
N ALA A 57 6.00 -9.60 10.92
CA ALA A 57 6.87 -8.97 9.93
C ALA A 57 6.26 -9.04 8.51
N LEU A 58 5.67 -10.17 8.13
CA LEU A 58 4.96 -10.31 6.86
C LEU A 58 3.73 -9.38 6.78
N ALA A 59 2.96 -9.28 7.85
CA ALA A 59 1.80 -8.38 7.92
C ALA A 59 2.22 -6.90 7.80
N GLN A 60 3.32 -6.51 8.45
CA GLN A 60 3.89 -5.17 8.33
C GLN A 60 4.35 -4.87 6.89
N LEU A 61 5.03 -5.81 6.24
CA LEU A 61 5.47 -5.65 4.85
C LEU A 61 4.28 -5.51 3.89
N GLN A 62 3.23 -6.32 4.05
CA GLN A 62 2.02 -6.21 3.23
C GLN A 62 1.30 -4.87 3.43
N LEU A 63 1.25 -4.38 4.68
CA LEU A 63 0.66 -3.07 4.98
C LEU A 63 1.46 -1.94 4.32
N GLU A 64 2.79 -2.00 4.39
CA GLU A 64 3.65 -1.00 3.78
C GLU A 64 3.56 -1.04 2.25
N GLU A 65 3.51 -2.22 1.64
CA GLU A 65 3.28 -2.37 0.20
C GLU A 65 1.95 -1.72 -0.21
N ARG A 66 0.88 -1.95 0.54
CA ARG A 66 -0.42 -1.33 0.29
C ARG A 66 -0.35 0.19 0.39
N ARG A 67 0.35 0.73 1.39
CA ARG A 67 0.54 2.18 1.56
C ARG A 67 1.31 2.81 0.39
N VAL A 68 2.37 2.14 -0.08
CA VAL A 68 3.15 2.60 -1.23
C VAL A 68 2.30 2.59 -2.50
N ARG A 69 1.52 1.52 -2.73
CA ARG A 69 0.59 1.43 -3.87
C ARG A 69 -0.47 2.53 -3.82
N ASP A 70 -1.10 2.75 -2.66
CA ASP A 70 -2.11 3.79 -2.46
C ASP A 70 -1.51 5.19 -2.72
N ARG A 71 -0.28 5.46 -2.24
CA ARG A 71 0.42 6.73 -2.51
C ARG A 71 0.69 6.91 -4.01
N GLN A 72 1.24 5.90 -4.67
CA GLN A 72 1.51 5.97 -6.11
C GLN A 72 0.23 6.17 -6.93
N GLN A 73 -0.88 5.56 -6.52
CA GLN A 73 -2.16 5.77 -7.18
C GLN A 73 -2.64 7.22 -7.00
N ARG A 74 -2.57 7.78 -5.79
CA ARG A 74 -2.92 9.18 -5.53
C ARG A 74 -2.03 10.14 -6.32
N ASP A 75 -0.74 9.86 -6.43
CA ASP A 75 0.19 10.68 -7.22
C ASP A 75 -0.19 10.66 -8.71
N LYS A 76 -0.55 9.49 -9.26
CA LYS A 76 -1.05 9.36 -10.65
C LYS A 76 -2.36 10.10 -10.86
N GLU A 77 -3.30 9.99 -9.92
CA GLU A 77 -4.58 10.70 -9.96
C GLU A 77 -4.37 12.21 -9.90
N HIS A 78 -3.45 12.67 -9.03
CA HIS A 78 -3.08 14.08 -8.94
C HIS A 78 -2.46 14.61 -10.24
N VAL A 79 -1.54 13.87 -10.87
CA VAL A 79 -0.97 14.24 -12.18
C VAL A 79 -2.07 14.33 -13.23
N ARG A 80 -2.95 13.32 -13.33
CA ARG A 80 -4.08 13.33 -14.28
C ARG A 80 -5.02 14.51 -14.05
N TYR A 81 -5.31 14.83 -12.79
CA TYR A 81 -6.14 15.97 -12.43
C TYR A 81 -5.51 17.31 -12.88
N VAL A 82 -4.23 17.51 -12.60
CA VAL A 82 -3.50 18.72 -13.01
C VAL A 82 -3.42 18.83 -14.54
N GLU A 83 -3.18 17.73 -15.24
CA GLU A 83 -3.19 17.68 -16.71
C GLU A 83 -4.56 18.04 -17.30
N ALA A 84 -5.64 17.50 -16.72
CA ALA A 84 -7.00 17.83 -17.12
C ALA A 84 -7.32 19.32 -16.91
N LEU A 85 -6.90 19.90 -15.78
CA LEU A 85 -7.04 21.34 -15.53
C LEU A 85 -6.26 22.17 -16.57
N ARG A 86 -5.01 21.79 -16.86
CA ARG A 86 -4.20 22.45 -17.90
C ARG A 86 -4.87 22.35 -19.28
N ALA A 87 -5.43 21.20 -19.64
CA ALA A 87 -6.15 21.01 -20.89
C ALA A 87 -7.40 21.89 -20.97
N GLN A 88 -8.18 21.97 -19.89
CA GLN A 88 -9.35 22.84 -19.83
C GLN A 88 -8.96 24.32 -19.99
N MET A 89 -7.86 24.77 -19.37
CA MET A 89 -7.37 26.13 -19.54
C MET A 89 -6.89 26.41 -20.97
N ARG A 90 -6.15 25.47 -21.58
CA ARG A 90 -5.76 25.55 -22.99
C ARG A 90 -6.97 25.75 -23.90
N GLU A 91 -8.01 24.96 -23.67
CA GLU A 91 -9.25 25.03 -24.44
C GLU A 91 -9.96 26.38 -24.26
N LYS A 92 -10.07 26.89 -23.02
CA LYS A 92 -10.64 28.23 -22.75
C LYS A 92 -9.89 29.36 -23.46
N VAL A 93 -8.55 29.29 -23.47
CA VAL A 93 -7.71 30.28 -24.17
C VAL A 93 -7.93 30.19 -25.68
N LYS A 94 -7.97 28.98 -26.25
CA LYS A 94 -8.29 28.75 -27.66
C LYS A 94 -9.68 29.28 -28.05
N PHE A 95 -10.70 29.01 -27.25
CA PHE A 95 -12.06 29.54 -27.48
C PHE A 95 -12.14 31.07 -27.42
N SER A 96 -11.22 31.70 -26.70
CA SER A 96 -11.13 33.17 -26.64
C SER A 96 -10.39 33.77 -27.84
N ASN A 97 -9.90 32.94 -28.78
CA ASN A 97 -9.03 33.33 -29.91
C ASN A 97 -7.81 34.16 -29.46
N ILE A 98 -7.23 33.80 -28.31
CA ILE A 98 -6.03 34.43 -27.77
C ILE A 98 -4.86 33.48 -27.97
N ASP A 99 -3.88 33.90 -28.77
CA ASP A 99 -2.60 33.20 -28.86
C ASP A 99 -1.62 33.77 -27.84
N LEU A 100 -1.14 32.91 -26.94
CA LEU A 100 -0.19 33.31 -25.90
C LEU A 100 1.24 33.11 -26.39
N PRO A 101 2.13 34.12 -26.23
CA PRO A 101 3.53 33.97 -26.60
C PRO A 101 4.23 32.94 -25.69
N PRO A 102 5.25 32.21 -26.15
CA PRO A 102 5.99 31.27 -25.32
C PRO A 102 6.62 31.97 -24.10
N LEU A 103 6.55 31.32 -22.92
CA LEU A 103 7.11 31.89 -21.68
C LEU A 103 8.64 32.00 -21.73
N CYS A 104 9.30 31.08 -22.44
CA CYS A 104 10.74 31.12 -22.68
C CYS A 104 11.08 30.49 -24.03
N SER A 105 12.32 30.69 -24.46
CA SER A 105 12.83 30.16 -25.74
C SER A 105 13.09 28.65 -25.76
N CYS A 106 12.83 27.92 -24.65
CA CYS A 106 13.02 26.47 -24.62
C CYS A 106 11.85 25.69 -25.25
N GLY A 107 10.68 26.31 -25.37
CA GLY A 107 9.47 25.72 -25.92
C GLY A 107 8.96 26.49 -27.13
N SER A 108 8.15 25.84 -27.97
CA SER A 108 7.50 26.51 -29.10
C SER A 108 6.19 27.15 -28.66
N ASP A 109 5.43 26.45 -27.81
CA ASP A 109 4.16 26.92 -27.27
C ASP A 109 4.30 27.48 -25.84
N PHE A 110 3.36 28.35 -25.46
CA PHE A 110 3.22 28.85 -24.07
C PHE A 110 3.21 27.73 -23.02
N TRP A 111 2.62 26.57 -23.36
CA TRP A 111 2.42 25.45 -22.45
C TRP A 111 3.62 24.49 -22.35
N ASP A 112 4.64 24.65 -23.19
CA ASP A 112 5.80 23.75 -23.26
C ASP A 112 6.88 24.07 -22.22
N SER A 113 6.85 25.28 -21.65
CA SER A 113 7.82 25.71 -20.64
C SER A 113 7.59 24.98 -19.32
N HIS A 114 8.62 24.31 -18.78
CA HIS A 114 8.54 23.65 -17.46
C HIS A 114 9.86 23.74 -16.70
N PRO A 115 9.86 24.07 -15.38
CA PRO A 115 11.08 24.23 -14.60
C PRO A 115 12.01 23.01 -14.60
N ASP A 116 11.42 21.82 -14.68
CA ASP A 116 12.15 20.54 -14.63
C ASP A 116 12.70 20.08 -15.99
N THR A 117 12.19 20.64 -17.10
CA THR A 117 12.57 20.21 -18.47
C THR A 117 13.20 21.31 -19.30
N CYS A 118 13.12 22.57 -18.86
CA CYS A 118 13.79 23.69 -19.52
C CYS A 118 15.32 23.51 -19.52
N ALA A 119 15.99 24.11 -20.50
CA ALA A 119 17.45 24.08 -20.59
C ALA A 119 18.11 24.74 -19.37
N ASN A 120 19.33 24.31 -19.00
CA ASN A 120 20.03 24.78 -17.79
C ASN A 120 20.19 26.31 -17.70
N ASN A 121 20.33 26.99 -18.84
CA ASN A 121 20.47 28.46 -18.90
C ASN A 121 19.12 29.21 -18.92
N CYS A 122 18.00 28.49 -18.90
CA CYS A 122 16.68 29.09 -18.89
C CYS A 122 16.38 29.71 -17.52
N VAL A 123 15.75 30.88 -17.52
CA VAL A 123 15.31 31.59 -16.31
C VAL A 123 14.37 30.78 -15.42
N PHE A 124 13.69 29.78 -16.00
CA PHE A 124 12.77 28.89 -15.28
C PHE A 124 13.40 27.58 -14.81
N TYR A 125 14.61 27.23 -15.26
CA TYR A 125 15.23 25.97 -14.87
C TYR A 125 15.40 25.89 -13.35
N LYS A 126 14.81 24.86 -12.73
CA LYS A 126 14.74 24.68 -11.28
C LYS A 126 14.14 25.87 -10.50
N ASN A 127 13.46 26.80 -11.17
CA ASN A 127 12.86 27.99 -10.57
C ASN A 127 11.34 27.97 -10.70
N HIS A 128 10.69 27.11 -9.90
CA HIS A 128 9.23 26.97 -9.87
C HIS A 128 8.51 28.26 -9.46
N LYS A 129 9.16 29.12 -8.66
CA LYS A 129 8.57 30.40 -8.23
C LYS A 129 8.45 31.39 -9.38
N ALA A 130 9.53 31.61 -10.14
CA ALA A 130 9.50 32.48 -11.30
C ALA A 130 8.53 31.97 -12.37
N TYR A 131 8.53 30.65 -12.62
CA TYR A 131 7.60 30.02 -13.55
C TYR A 131 6.14 30.22 -13.14
N SER A 132 5.79 29.92 -11.89
CA SER A 132 4.41 30.07 -11.41
C SER A 132 3.94 31.53 -11.40
N GLN A 133 4.81 32.49 -11.07
CA GLN A 133 4.52 33.92 -11.15
C GLN A 133 4.25 34.38 -12.59
N ALA A 134 5.11 34.00 -13.54
CA ALA A 134 4.94 34.35 -14.96
C ALA A 134 3.66 33.73 -15.54
N LEU A 135 3.44 32.43 -15.27
CA LEU A 135 2.25 31.71 -15.69
C LEU A 135 0.97 32.36 -15.15
N HIS A 136 0.93 32.65 -13.84
CA HIS A 136 -0.20 33.31 -13.19
C HIS A 136 -0.46 34.71 -13.77
N SER A 137 0.59 35.52 -13.96
CA SER A 137 0.45 36.87 -14.51
C SER A 137 -0.25 36.86 -15.88
N VAL A 138 0.17 35.97 -16.79
CA VAL A 138 -0.41 35.86 -18.13
C VAL A 138 -1.83 35.31 -18.08
N ILE A 139 -2.09 34.27 -17.29
CA ILE A 139 -3.44 33.69 -17.20
C ILE A 139 -4.43 34.69 -16.58
N SER A 140 -4.03 35.38 -15.51
CA SER A 140 -4.89 36.36 -14.83
C SER A 140 -5.23 37.54 -15.73
N SER A 141 -4.30 38.04 -16.54
CA SER A 141 -4.61 39.12 -17.50
C SER A 141 -5.67 38.72 -18.52
N HIS A 142 -5.77 37.43 -18.87
CA HIS A 142 -6.74 36.93 -19.85
C HIS A 142 -8.03 36.39 -19.23
N ALA A 143 -8.02 35.98 -17.96
CA ALA A 143 -9.22 35.56 -17.23
C ALA A 143 -10.25 36.69 -17.08
N HIS A 144 -9.80 37.95 -17.01
CA HIS A 144 -10.66 39.13 -17.00
C HIS A 144 -11.26 39.50 -18.37
N ALA A 145 -10.66 39.02 -19.47
CA ALA A 145 -11.19 39.27 -20.82
C ALA A 145 -12.36 38.32 -21.17
N ALA A 146 -12.38 37.11 -20.61
CA ALA A 146 -13.43 36.10 -20.88
C ALA A 146 -14.71 36.27 -20.04
N THR A 147 -14.66 37.03 -18.93
CA THR A 147 -15.82 37.28 -18.06
C THR A 147 -16.61 38.55 -18.41
N GLY A 148 -16.08 39.40 -19.29
CA GLY A 148 -16.67 40.69 -19.68
C GLY A 148 -17.96 40.62 -20.53
N PRO A 149 -18.13 39.72 -21.51
CA PRO A 149 -19.33 39.78 -22.36
C PRO A 149 -20.57 39.10 -21.75
N LEU A 150 -20.41 38.11 -20.87
CA LEU A 150 -21.56 37.35 -20.34
C LEU A 150 -22.40 38.13 -19.33
N GLN A 151 -21.84 39.11 -18.62
CA GLN A 151 -22.62 39.97 -17.72
C GLN A 151 -23.35 41.12 -18.45
N ARG A 152 -22.89 41.53 -19.64
CA ARG A 152 -23.54 42.61 -20.41
C ARG A 152 -24.78 42.15 -21.16
N SER A 153 -24.84 40.88 -21.57
CA SER A 153 -26.01 40.29 -22.23
C SER A 153 -27.20 40.11 -21.27
N ALA A 154 -26.94 39.82 -20.00
CA ALA A 154 -27.98 39.68 -18.98
C ALA A 154 -28.64 41.02 -18.60
N ALA A 155 -27.95 42.15 -18.78
CA ALA A 155 -28.48 43.49 -18.47
C ALA A 155 -29.44 44.04 -19.55
N LEU A 156 -29.34 43.56 -20.80
CA LEU A 156 -30.20 43.98 -21.91
C LEU A 156 -31.53 43.20 -21.96
N GLY A 157 -31.55 41.94 -21.50
CA GLY A 157 -32.77 41.13 -21.41
C GLY A 157 -33.74 41.58 -20.30
N ALA A 158 -33.25 42.21 -19.24
CA ALA A 158 -34.07 42.61 -18.10
C ALA A 158 -34.89 43.91 -18.33
N ARG A 159 -34.65 44.65 -19.42
CA ARG A 159 -35.39 45.89 -19.73
C ARG A 159 -36.54 45.72 -20.73
N ALA A 160 -36.65 44.56 -21.39
CA ALA A 160 -37.70 44.31 -22.39
C ALA A 160 -38.97 43.63 -21.83
N GLY A 161 -38.97 43.22 -20.54
CA GLY A 161 -40.06 42.45 -19.92
C GLY A 161 -41.02 43.24 -19.02
N LYS A 162 -41.15 44.56 -19.20
CA LYS A 162 -42.14 45.38 -18.48
C LYS A 162 -42.89 46.30 -19.44
N ARG A 163 -43.78 45.72 -20.24
CA ARG A 163 -44.99 46.38 -20.76
C ARG A 163 -45.79 45.35 -21.56
N LEU A 164 -46.83 44.83 -20.91
CA LEU A 164 -48.18 44.49 -21.40
C LEU A 164 -48.76 43.39 -20.50
#